data_AF-C6XVE5-F1
#
_entry.id   AF-C6XVE5-F1
#
_cell.length_a   1.000
_cell.length_b   1.000
_cell.length_c   1.000
_cell.angle_alpha   90.00
_cell.angle_beta   90.00
_cell.angle_gamma   90.00
#
_symmetry.space_group_name_H-M   'P 1'
#
loop_
_entity.id
_entity.type
_entity.pdbx_description
1 polymer ?
#
loop_
_entity_poly.entity_id
_entity_poly.type
_entity_poly.pdbx_seq_one_letter_code
_entity_poly.pdbx_strand_id
1 'polypeptide(L)'
;MKTQFTKLIMLLLCLLCFGGSSFAQDLTGTWRLKNLKTIKGSEYVNALPKQMVINQTPDGVEFKLTSNLGDRDSVISQLLSFNSINESKTHSGKKKLVTIQKKADGSWLKHTKVFSNNYPKELLGTDDETYTLDKEGGLTLLRVYDSTDEVKAGIQDYTAEASYEKLDPESAAREAAKGKGVNFVQGLNWEQIKAKAKAENKYIFVDCYATWCGPCKVMDMEVYPLNMVGEAMNEQFISIKIQMDSTKNDSPSVRPLYAAARELEKKYNITGLPSYLFFSPSGEIIHKDMGARNPDEFLNLLKDAINPNKQLYSLIKQIHAGEMDVNLIPGFIKHLEDKGEKSLSTELTRYYMKNYLEKLPEKDFLTRKNLDLIFKYPRTLMTQDRIYQAFCNQANIVDSLMEYPGFSDAAINWVFSNEFVQPTFDQAKLKGIAPDWKQILATLWSKTTKERANVIILNYKVAWYKGKKDWDNYVKYLFQRTKNENIESPNQSVLGLNSTAWDLFEYSFDKKALELGLKYIDKSIALWAKSEGSAGLLDTKANLLYKLGRNEEAILLQKQAVLINPASKGLKKTLEKMLSKEKTWEFGANENRKVK
;
A
#
# COMPACT_ATOMS: atom_id res chain seq x y z
N MET A 1 -20.04 -52.88 -63.93
CA MET A 1 -19.07 -53.70 -64.70
C MET A 1 -17.73 -52.97 -64.69
N LYS A 2 -16.69 -53.57 -64.07
CA LYS A 2 -15.23 -53.45 -64.30
C LYS A 2 -14.71 -52.04 -64.67
N THR A 3 -13.93 -51.32 -63.86
CA THR A 3 -12.50 -51.47 -63.47
C THR A 3 -12.18 -50.18 -62.70
N GLN A 4 -11.49 -50.07 -61.56
CA GLN A 4 -10.22 -50.65 -61.14
C GLN A 4 -10.22 -50.77 -59.61
N PHE A 5 -10.02 -52.01 -59.14
CA PHE A 5 -9.48 -52.33 -57.82
C PHE A 5 -8.23 -53.18 -58.10
N THR A 6 -7.31 -53.25 -57.15
CA THR A 6 -6.09 -54.10 -57.13
C THR A 6 -4.83 -53.52 -57.81
N LYS A 7 -4.19 -52.54 -57.15
CA LYS A 7 -2.71 -52.38 -57.07
C LYS A 7 -2.33 -51.67 -55.76
N LEU A 8 -2.71 -52.29 -54.65
CA LEU A 8 -2.14 -52.05 -53.32
C LEU A 8 -1.91 -53.45 -52.76
N ILE A 9 -0.71 -53.73 -52.24
CA ILE A 9 -0.16 -55.04 -51.82
C ILE A 9 0.69 -55.71 -52.92
N MET A 10 1.92 -56.07 -52.54
CA MET A 10 3.03 -56.67 -53.31
C MET A 10 3.88 -55.73 -54.20
N LEU A 11 4.74 -54.95 -53.55
CA LEU A 11 6.17 -54.91 -53.93
C LEU A 11 7.01 -54.82 -52.65
N LEU A 12 7.19 -55.98 -52.01
CA LEU A 12 8.18 -56.23 -50.98
C LEU A 12 9.11 -57.31 -51.54
N LEU A 13 10.43 -57.10 -51.40
CA LEU A 13 11.56 -58.04 -51.47
C LEU A 13 12.60 -57.92 -52.62
N CYS A 14 13.84 -57.75 -52.15
CA CYS A 14 15.18 -57.93 -52.76
C CYS A 14 15.68 -56.79 -53.67
N LEU A 15 16.83 -56.13 -53.45
CA LEU A 15 18.07 -56.42 -52.70
C LEU A 15 18.47 -55.18 -51.86
N LEU A 16 18.74 -55.24 -50.55
CA LEU A 16 19.94 -55.72 -49.82
C LEU A 16 21.30 -55.15 -50.29
N CYS A 17 22.01 -54.62 -49.27
CA CYS A 17 23.45 -54.30 -49.19
C CYS A 17 23.91 -52.91 -49.65
N PHE A 18 23.70 -51.90 -48.78
CA PHE A 18 24.84 -51.20 -48.18
C PHE A 18 24.56 -51.00 -46.69
N GLY A 19 25.37 -51.64 -45.86
CA GLY A 19 25.36 -51.46 -44.41
C GLY A 19 25.80 -50.04 -44.07
N GLY A 20 24.85 -49.22 -43.69
CA GLY A 20 25.07 -48.09 -42.79
C GLY A 20 24.32 -48.41 -41.52
N SER A 21 25.04 -48.60 -40.42
CA SER A 21 24.47 -48.57 -39.07
C SER A 21 23.55 -47.35 -38.98
N SER A 22 22.23 -47.55 -38.95
CA SER A 22 21.29 -46.45 -38.72
C SER A 22 21.52 -46.00 -37.28
N PHE A 23 22.32 -44.94 -37.14
CA PHE A 23 22.41 -44.25 -35.87
C PHE A 23 20.99 -43.87 -35.51
N ALA A 24 20.54 -44.48 -34.42
CA ALA A 24 19.39 -44.05 -33.66
C ALA A 24 19.37 -42.51 -33.59
N GLN A 25 18.47 -41.84 -34.32
CA GLN A 25 18.37 -40.37 -34.22
C GLN A 25 18.04 -40.00 -32.77
N ASP A 26 18.96 -39.27 -32.14
CA ASP A 26 18.85 -38.78 -30.77
C ASP A 26 18.07 -37.46 -30.77
N LEU A 27 16.90 -37.47 -30.13
CA LEU A 27 16.04 -36.29 -30.06
C LEU A 27 16.39 -35.38 -28.87
N THR A 28 17.44 -35.69 -28.10
CA THR A 28 17.84 -34.94 -26.91
C THR A 28 18.14 -33.47 -27.25
N GLY A 29 17.48 -32.56 -26.52
CA GLY A 29 17.68 -31.12 -26.67
C GLY A 29 16.45 -30.30 -26.27
N THR A 30 16.63 -28.98 -26.36
CA THR A 30 15.55 -28.00 -26.20
C THR A 30 15.05 -27.57 -27.57
N TRP A 31 13.76 -27.71 -27.79
CA TRP A 31 13.08 -27.49 -29.06
C TRP A 31 12.08 -26.35 -28.91
N ARG A 32 12.10 -25.38 -29.82
CA ARG A 32 11.16 -24.25 -29.85
C ARG A 32 10.25 -24.35 -31.07
N LEU A 33 8.95 -24.14 -30.88
CA LEU A 33 7.97 -24.15 -31.97
C LEU A 33 8.30 -23.04 -32.98
N LYS A 34 8.46 -23.43 -34.25
CA LYS A 34 8.70 -22.52 -35.38
C LYS A 34 7.40 -22.22 -36.13
N ASN A 35 6.66 -23.27 -36.49
CA ASN A 35 5.37 -23.17 -37.17
C ASN A 35 4.40 -24.24 -36.67
N LEU A 36 3.11 -23.91 -36.60
CA LEU A 36 2.01 -24.83 -36.31
C LEU A 36 0.99 -24.75 -37.45
N LYS A 37 0.53 -25.91 -37.93
CA LYS A 37 -0.49 -26.04 -38.96
C LYS A 37 -1.55 -27.05 -38.55
N THR A 38 -2.81 -26.62 -38.51
CA THR A 38 -3.95 -27.53 -38.38
C THR A 38 -4.25 -28.13 -39.76
N ILE A 39 -4.23 -29.46 -39.87
CA ILE A 39 -4.48 -30.21 -41.10
C ILE A 39 -5.96 -30.57 -41.23
N LYS A 40 -6.61 -30.95 -40.12
CA LYS A 40 -8.03 -31.33 -40.06
C LYS A 40 -8.61 -30.94 -38.70
N GLY A 41 -9.88 -30.52 -38.66
CA GLY A 41 -10.59 -30.11 -37.43
C GLY A 41 -10.58 -28.59 -37.20
N SER A 42 -11.21 -28.13 -36.11
CA SER A 42 -11.17 -26.73 -35.69
C SER A 42 -9.77 -26.34 -35.19
N GLU A 43 -9.31 -25.13 -35.51
CA GLU A 43 -8.01 -24.62 -35.06
C GLU A 43 -7.92 -24.63 -33.53
N TYR A 44 -6.98 -25.40 -33.00
CA TYR A 44 -6.76 -25.54 -31.57
C TYR A 44 -5.35 -25.06 -31.23
N VAL A 45 -5.24 -23.78 -30.86
CA VAL A 45 -3.97 -23.06 -30.65
C VAL A 45 -3.11 -23.69 -29.54
N ASN A 46 -3.70 -24.51 -28.67
CA ASN A 46 -3.00 -25.24 -27.60
C ASN A 46 -2.78 -26.73 -27.90
N ALA A 47 -2.95 -27.16 -29.15
CA ALA A 47 -2.82 -28.57 -29.55
C ALA A 47 -1.42 -29.11 -29.26
N LEU A 48 -0.38 -28.33 -29.52
CA LEU A 48 1.00 -28.76 -29.45
C LEU A 48 1.83 -27.81 -28.56
N PRO A 49 2.88 -28.32 -27.89
CA PRO A 49 3.69 -27.52 -26.99
C PRO A 49 4.45 -26.43 -27.76
N LYS A 50 4.57 -25.22 -27.18
CA LYS A 50 5.40 -24.15 -27.74
C LYS A 50 6.89 -24.39 -27.54
N GLN A 51 7.23 -25.21 -26.55
CA GLN A 51 8.60 -25.62 -26.25
C GLN A 51 8.62 -27.05 -25.69
N MET A 52 9.65 -27.81 -26.04
CA MET A 52 9.89 -29.15 -25.51
C MET A 52 11.34 -29.29 -25.08
N VAL A 53 11.58 -29.84 -23.89
CA VAL A 53 12.88 -30.40 -23.52
C VAL A 53 12.75 -31.91 -23.58
N ILE A 54 13.57 -32.53 -24.42
CA ILE A 54 13.62 -33.98 -24.59
C ILE A 54 14.96 -34.44 -24.03
N ASN A 55 14.93 -35.41 -23.11
CA ASN A 55 16.13 -36.06 -22.58
C ASN A 55 16.01 -37.57 -22.81
N GLN A 56 16.77 -38.09 -23.77
CA GLN A 56 16.74 -39.50 -24.12
C GLN A 56 17.71 -40.31 -23.25
N THR A 57 17.24 -41.46 -22.79
CA THR A 57 18.06 -42.49 -22.12
C THR A 57 18.00 -43.78 -22.94
N PRO A 58 18.86 -44.79 -22.66
CA PRO A 58 18.80 -46.08 -23.35
C PRO A 58 17.41 -46.77 -23.24
N ASP A 59 16.75 -46.63 -22.09
CA ASP A 59 15.53 -47.38 -21.77
C ASP A 59 14.24 -46.53 -21.90
N GLY A 60 14.37 -45.23 -22.17
CA GLY A 60 13.22 -44.33 -22.21
C GLY A 60 13.55 -42.89 -22.55
N VAL A 61 12.56 -42.02 -22.41
CA VAL A 61 12.67 -40.58 -22.65
C VAL A 61 11.93 -39.81 -21.57
N GLU A 62 12.55 -38.73 -21.13
CA GLU A 62 11.91 -37.70 -20.33
C GLU A 62 11.52 -36.52 -21.22
N PHE A 63 10.23 -36.20 -21.21
CA PHE A 63 9.68 -35.01 -21.85
C PHE A 63 9.36 -33.95 -20.79
N LYS A 64 9.76 -32.70 -21.05
CA LYS A 64 9.21 -31.51 -20.38
C LYS A 64 8.57 -30.62 -21.44
N LEU A 65 7.25 -30.52 -21.40
CA LEU A 65 6.44 -29.85 -22.41
C LEU A 65 5.87 -28.55 -21.84
N THR A 66 6.06 -27.43 -22.55
CA THR A 66 5.50 -26.13 -22.19
C THR A 66 4.38 -25.77 -23.17
N SER A 67 3.18 -25.50 -22.66
CA SER A 67 2.00 -25.12 -23.45
C SER A 67 1.34 -23.85 -22.90
N ASN A 68 0.66 -23.08 -23.76
CA ASN A 68 -0.09 -21.89 -23.35
C ASN A 68 -1.45 -22.29 -22.72
N LEU A 69 -1.80 -21.68 -21.59
CA LEU A 69 -3.12 -21.77 -20.94
C LEU A 69 -3.57 -20.34 -20.61
N GLY A 70 -4.01 -19.59 -21.62
CA GLY A 70 -4.33 -18.17 -21.48
C GLY A 70 -3.07 -17.34 -21.21
N ASP A 71 -3.08 -16.51 -20.16
CA ASP A 71 -1.97 -15.64 -19.76
C ASP A 71 -0.87 -16.35 -18.94
N ARG A 72 -0.94 -17.69 -18.82
CA ARG A 72 0.03 -18.48 -18.04
C ARG A 72 0.57 -19.66 -18.85
N ASP A 73 1.84 -19.95 -18.61
CA ASP A 73 2.50 -21.14 -19.11
C ASP A 73 2.24 -22.32 -18.19
N SER A 74 1.92 -23.48 -18.77
CA SER A 74 1.84 -24.75 -18.06
C SER A 74 2.98 -25.65 -18.51
N VAL A 75 3.65 -26.27 -17.53
CA VAL A 75 4.77 -27.18 -17.75
C VAL A 75 4.41 -28.56 -17.25
N ILE A 76 4.45 -29.56 -18.14
CA ILE A 76 4.19 -30.96 -17.82
C ILE A 76 5.47 -31.76 -18.02
N SER A 77 5.86 -32.55 -17.03
CA SER A 77 6.99 -33.49 -17.13
C SER A 77 6.46 -34.92 -17.20
N GLN A 78 6.99 -35.71 -18.13
CA GLN A 78 6.58 -37.09 -18.37
C GLN A 78 7.79 -37.97 -18.65
N LEU A 79 7.99 -39.01 -17.84
CA LEU A 79 8.97 -40.06 -18.10
C LEU A 79 8.26 -41.24 -18.78
N LEU A 80 8.81 -41.72 -19.89
CA LEU A 80 8.28 -42.82 -20.67
C LEU A 80 9.37 -43.85 -20.98
N SER A 81 9.16 -45.10 -20.61
CA SER A 81 10.02 -46.20 -21.05
C SER A 81 9.64 -46.65 -22.47
N PHE A 82 10.63 -46.95 -23.29
CA PHE A 82 10.42 -47.43 -24.66
C PHE A 82 9.82 -48.83 -24.67
N ASN A 83 8.96 -49.10 -25.65
CA ASN A 83 8.35 -50.41 -25.90
C ASN A 83 7.61 -51.00 -24.69
N SER A 84 7.18 -50.16 -23.75
CA SER A 84 6.41 -50.53 -22.56
C SER A 84 5.14 -49.68 -22.45
N ILE A 85 4.19 -50.18 -21.64
CA ILE A 85 2.98 -49.44 -21.29
C ILE A 85 3.28 -48.57 -20.07
N ASN A 86 3.20 -47.25 -20.24
CA ASN A 86 3.38 -46.26 -19.20
C ASN A 86 1.99 -45.79 -18.72
N GLU A 87 1.63 -46.12 -17.49
CA GLU A 87 0.35 -45.72 -16.90
C GLU A 87 0.48 -44.40 -16.13
N SER A 88 -0.44 -43.46 -16.38
CA SER A 88 -0.55 -42.21 -15.64
C SER A 88 -2.01 -41.76 -15.51
N LYS A 89 -2.24 -40.60 -14.91
CA LYS A 89 -3.57 -39.98 -14.81
C LYS A 89 -3.57 -38.58 -15.43
N THR A 90 -4.68 -38.17 -16.04
CA THR A 90 -4.91 -36.77 -16.41
C THR A 90 -5.08 -35.91 -15.16
N HIS A 91 -5.07 -34.58 -15.32
CA HIS A 91 -5.37 -33.65 -14.23
C HIS A 91 -6.76 -33.90 -13.59
N SER A 92 -7.74 -34.32 -14.39
CA SER A 92 -9.08 -34.73 -13.95
C SER A 92 -9.16 -36.16 -13.41
N GLY A 93 -8.02 -36.82 -13.17
CA GLY A 93 -7.92 -38.15 -12.57
C GLY A 93 -8.19 -39.32 -13.52
N LYS A 94 -8.44 -39.07 -14.82
CA LYS A 94 -8.73 -40.10 -15.83
C LYS A 94 -7.50 -40.97 -16.09
N LYS A 95 -7.68 -42.29 -16.18
CA LYS A 95 -6.58 -43.21 -16.50
C LYS A 95 -6.06 -42.94 -17.91
N LYS A 96 -4.74 -42.83 -18.04
CA LYS A 96 -4.01 -42.62 -19.29
C LYS A 96 -3.00 -43.75 -19.47
N LEU A 97 -3.02 -44.41 -20.61
CA LEU A 97 -2.00 -45.39 -21.00
C LEU A 97 -1.20 -44.83 -22.17
N VAL A 98 0.13 -44.84 -22.06
CA VAL A 98 1.02 -44.27 -23.07
C VAL A 98 2.08 -45.29 -23.45
N THR A 99 2.20 -45.58 -24.75
CA THR A 99 3.29 -46.39 -25.30
C THR A 99 4.12 -45.50 -26.21
N ILE A 100 5.44 -45.60 -26.11
CA ILE A 100 6.35 -44.94 -27.05
C ILE A 100 7.29 -45.96 -27.67
N GLN A 101 7.39 -45.93 -29.00
CA GLN A 101 8.20 -46.86 -29.76
C GLN A 101 9.00 -46.13 -30.82
N LYS A 102 10.16 -46.70 -31.14
CA LYS A 102 11.00 -46.24 -32.22
C LYS A 102 10.73 -47.06 -33.47
N LYS A 103 10.43 -46.39 -34.59
CA LYS A 103 10.21 -47.03 -35.88
C LYS A 103 11.54 -47.28 -36.60
N ALA A 104 11.50 -48.21 -37.55
CA ALA A 104 12.65 -48.59 -38.36
C ALA A 104 13.19 -47.42 -39.23
N ASP A 105 12.32 -46.46 -39.57
CA ASP A 105 12.67 -45.24 -40.31
C ASP A 105 13.32 -44.14 -39.45
N GLY A 106 13.50 -44.38 -38.15
CA GLY A 106 14.10 -43.44 -37.21
C GLY A 106 13.08 -42.56 -36.47
N SER A 107 11.84 -42.48 -36.93
CA SER A 107 10.77 -41.72 -36.26
C SER A 107 10.30 -42.38 -34.96
N TRP A 108 9.73 -41.60 -34.05
CA TRP A 108 9.15 -42.13 -32.81
C TRP A 108 7.64 -41.99 -32.87
N LEU A 109 6.92 -43.05 -32.46
CA LEU A 109 5.48 -43.03 -32.29
C LEU A 109 5.14 -43.12 -30.82
N LYS A 110 4.47 -42.09 -30.30
CA LYS A 110 3.86 -42.09 -29.00
C LYS A 110 2.35 -42.21 -29.17
N HIS A 111 1.80 -43.32 -28.70
CA HIS A 111 0.38 -43.62 -28.72
C HIS A 111 -0.20 -43.50 -27.31
N THR A 112 -1.27 -42.75 -27.17
CA THR A 112 -1.94 -42.48 -25.91
C THR A 112 -3.39 -42.94 -25.96
N LYS A 113 -3.85 -43.63 -24.92
CA LYS A 113 -5.27 -43.97 -24.68
C LYS A 113 -5.75 -43.32 -23.38
N VAL A 114 -6.93 -42.69 -23.42
CA VAL A 114 -7.56 -42.09 -22.23
C VAL A 114 -8.87 -42.81 -21.94
N PHE A 115 -9.10 -43.17 -20.67
CA PHE A 115 -10.30 -43.92 -20.25
C PHE A 115 -11.21 -43.09 -19.35
N SER A 116 -12.49 -43.44 -19.31
CA SER A 116 -13.47 -42.85 -18.41
C SER A 116 -13.16 -43.20 -16.95
N ASN A 117 -13.63 -42.34 -16.03
CA ASN A 117 -13.57 -42.63 -14.59
C ASN A 117 -14.75 -43.50 -14.12
N ASN A 118 -15.78 -43.64 -14.96
CA ASN A 118 -16.98 -44.40 -14.65
C ASN A 118 -16.72 -45.90 -14.82
N TYR A 119 -17.54 -46.74 -14.18
CA TYR A 119 -17.50 -48.19 -14.36
C TYR A 119 -18.69 -48.62 -15.24
N PRO A 120 -18.48 -49.43 -16.29
CA PRO A 120 -17.18 -49.92 -16.77
C PRO A 120 -16.30 -48.80 -17.35
N LYS A 121 -14.96 -48.95 -17.26
CA LYS A 121 -14.01 -47.99 -17.83
C LYS A 121 -14.05 -48.09 -19.36
N GLU A 122 -14.52 -47.03 -20.01
CA GLU A 122 -14.64 -46.94 -21.46
C GLU A 122 -13.48 -46.13 -22.06
N LEU A 123 -13.04 -46.47 -23.27
CA LEU A 123 -12.07 -45.69 -24.01
C LEU A 123 -12.74 -44.38 -24.47
N LEU A 124 -12.14 -43.23 -24.15
CA LEU A 124 -12.67 -41.92 -24.51
C LEU A 124 -12.06 -41.35 -25.79
N GLY A 125 -10.84 -41.77 -26.11
CA GLY A 125 -10.10 -41.28 -27.26
C GLY A 125 -8.65 -41.73 -27.27
N THR A 126 -8.04 -41.55 -28.44
CA THR A 126 -6.64 -41.85 -28.73
C THR A 126 -5.92 -40.60 -29.23
N ASP A 127 -4.64 -40.51 -28.89
CA ASP A 127 -3.75 -39.43 -29.32
C ASP A 127 -2.44 -40.04 -29.80
N ASP A 128 -2.20 -39.94 -31.12
CA ASP A 128 -1.02 -40.45 -31.82
C ASP A 128 -0.09 -39.32 -32.21
N GLU A 129 1.11 -39.34 -31.64
CA GLU A 129 2.16 -38.35 -31.85
C GLU A 129 3.35 -39.00 -32.57
N THR A 130 3.63 -38.56 -33.79
CA THR A 130 4.81 -38.99 -34.57
C THR A 130 5.87 -37.89 -34.56
N TYR A 131 7.05 -38.20 -34.04
CA TYR A 131 8.22 -37.32 -33.98
C TYR A 131 9.23 -37.74 -35.05
N THR A 132 9.57 -36.80 -35.94
CA THR A 132 10.49 -37.05 -37.06
C THR A 132 11.56 -35.98 -37.09
N LEU A 133 12.84 -36.38 -37.07
CA LEU A 133 13.95 -35.47 -37.25
C LEU A 133 14.26 -35.35 -38.75
N ASP A 134 14.22 -34.12 -39.27
CA ASP A 134 14.59 -33.87 -40.66
C ASP A 134 16.11 -33.88 -40.88
N LYS A 135 16.54 -33.80 -42.14
CA LYS A 135 17.96 -33.82 -42.52
C LYS A 135 18.72 -32.55 -42.12
N GLU A 136 18.01 -31.47 -41.81
CA GLU A 136 18.56 -30.17 -41.40
C GLU A 136 18.63 -30.04 -39.87
N GLY A 137 18.19 -31.06 -39.13
CA GLY A 137 18.21 -31.10 -37.66
C GLY A 137 16.98 -30.46 -37.01
N GLY A 138 15.95 -30.11 -37.79
CA GLY A 138 14.63 -29.71 -37.30
C GLY A 138 13.79 -30.91 -36.88
N LEU A 139 12.88 -30.68 -35.93
CA LEU A 139 11.96 -31.70 -35.43
C LEU A 139 10.54 -31.40 -35.90
N THR A 140 9.90 -32.37 -36.56
CA THR A 140 8.48 -32.33 -36.89
C THR A 140 7.69 -33.20 -35.92
N LEU A 141 6.58 -32.66 -35.41
CA LEU A 141 5.60 -33.40 -34.60
C LEU A 141 4.26 -33.39 -35.33
N LEU A 142 3.83 -34.57 -35.78
CA LEU A 142 2.49 -34.79 -36.31
C LEU A 142 1.63 -35.42 -35.20
N ARG A 143 0.51 -34.78 -34.87
CA ARG A 143 -0.47 -35.30 -33.91
C ARG A 143 -1.79 -35.61 -34.59
N VAL A 144 -2.32 -36.81 -34.34
CA VAL A 144 -3.66 -37.25 -34.74
C VAL A 144 -4.44 -37.58 -33.47
N TYR A 145 -5.50 -36.81 -33.23
CA TYR A 145 -6.40 -37.03 -32.10
C TYR A 145 -7.74 -37.54 -32.60
N ASP A 146 -8.12 -38.73 -32.15
CA ASP A 146 -9.38 -39.39 -32.50
C ASP A 146 -10.21 -39.64 -31.23
N SER A 147 -11.43 -39.11 -31.20
CA SER A 147 -12.41 -39.31 -30.12
C SER A 147 -13.37 -40.46 -30.44
N THR A 148 -13.86 -41.16 -29.41
CA THR A 148 -14.90 -42.21 -29.59
C THR A 148 -16.31 -41.61 -29.61
N ASP A 149 -17.24 -42.21 -30.35
CA ASP A 149 -18.58 -41.68 -30.67
C ASP A 149 -19.53 -41.35 -29.48
N GLU A 150 -19.18 -41.66 -28.22
CA GLU A 150 -20.05 -41.41 -27.05
C GLU A 150 -19.61 -40.27 -26.11
N VAL A 151 -18.55 -39.50 -26.42
CA VAL A 151 -18.21 -38.28 -25.63
C VAL A 151 -18.07 -37.05 -26.53
N LYS A 152 -19.20 -36.61 -27.10
CA LYS A 152 -19.38 -35.24 -27.62
C LYS A 152 -19.53 -34.23 -26.46
N ALA A 153 -18.50 -34.15 -25.62
CA ALA A 153 -18.31 -33.06 -24.67
C ALA A 153 -17.01 -32.31 -24.99
N GLY A 154 -16.93 -31.76 -26.21
CA GLY A 154 -16.18 -30.52 -26.46
C GLY A 154 -14.85 -30.58 -27.22
N ILE A 155 -14.31 -31.73 -27.62
CA ILE A 155 -13.10 -31.79 -28.47
C ILE A 155 -13.40 -32.63 -29.72
N GLN A 156 -13.36 -32.02 -30.90
CA GLN A 156 -13.52 -32.70 -32.18
C GLN A 156 -12.21 -33.38 -32.60
N ASP A 157 -12.31 -34.43 -33.40
CA ASP A 157 -11.14 -35.07 -34.02
C ASP A 157 -10.32 -34.04 -34.80
N TYR A 158 -9.00 -34.07 -34.62
CA TYR A 158 -8.12 -33.13 -35.31
C TYR A 158 -6.79 -33.77 -35.68
N THR A 159 -6.15 -33.17 -36.68
CA THR A 159 -4.79 -33.47 -37.07
C THR A 159 -4.01 -32.18 -37.13
N ALA A 160 -2.87 -32.12 -36.45
CA ALA A 160 -2.02 -30.94 -36.41
C ALA A 160 -0.55 -31.33 -36.63
N GLU A 161 0.17 -30.49 -37.34
CA GLU A 161 1.61 -30.64 -37.59
C GLU A 161 2.35 -29.41 -37.09
N ALA A 162 3.42 -29.62 -36.33
CA ALA A 162 4.30 -28.57 -35.87
C ALA A 162 5.75 -28.84 -36.28
N SER A 163 6.45 -27.77 -36.63
CA SER A 163 7.89 -27.78 -36.85
C SER A 163 8.60 -27.06 -35.71
N TYR A 164 9.73 -27.61 -35.27
CA TYR A 164 10.52 -27.12 -34.16
C TYR A 164 11.97 -26.93 -34.57
N GLU A 165 12.58 -25.86 -34.07
CA GLU A 165 14.02 -25.62 -34.15
C GLU A 165 14.72 -26.10 -32.88
N LYS A 166 15.91 -26.71 -33.02
CA LYS A 166 16.76 -27.06 -31.88
C LYS A 166 17.52 -25.82 -31.42
N LEU A 167 17.41 -25.48 -30.15
CA LEU A 167 18.16 -24.36 -29.57
C LEU A 167 19.60 -24.77 -29.28
N ASP A 168 20.54 -23.88 -29.59
CA ASP A 168 21.91 -24.01 -29.12
C ASP A 168 21.97 -23.93 -27.58
N PRO A 169 23.02 -24.47 -26.92
CA PRO A 169 23.09 -24.50 -25.46
C PRO A 169 22.97 -23.14 -24.77
N GLU A 170 23.46 -22.06 -25.39
CA GLU A 170 23.40 -20.71 -24.83
C GLU A 170 21.98 -20.14 -24.96
N SER A 171 21.34 -20.27 -26.12
CA SER A 171 19.95 -19.91 -26.34
C SER A 171 19.00 -20.74 -25.47
N ALA A 172 19.29 -22.02 -25.26
CA ALA A 172 18.55 -22.90 -24.35
C ALA A 172 18.71 -22.47 -22.88
N ALA A 173 19.92 -22.05 -22.47
CA ALA A 173 20.16 -21.50 -21.13
C ALA A 173 19.46 -20.15 -20.93
N ARG A 174 19.47 -19.28 -21.95
CA ARG A 174 18.74 -17.99 -21.95
C ARG A 174 17.23 -18.20 -21.89
N GLU A 175 16.69 -19.16 -22.63
CA GLU A 175 15.28 -19.58 -22.53
C GLU A 175 14.95 -20.20 -21.18
N ALA A 176 15.82 -21.02 -20.61
CA ALA A 176 15.63 -21.54 -19.25
C ALA A 176 15.77 -20.45 -18.17
N ALA A 177 16.39 -19.31 -18.50
CA ALA A 177 16.46 -18.11 -17.66
C ALA A 177 15.25 -17.18 -17.84
N LYS A 178 14.63 -17.13 -19.04
CA LYS A 178 13.29 -16.57 -19.28
C LYS A 178 12.26 -17.47 -18.59
N GLY A 179 11.87 -17.12 -17.37
CA GLY A 179 11.22 -18.11 -16.51
C GLY A 179 11.54 -18.00 -15.03
N LYS A 180 12.57 -17.23 -14.70
CA LYS A 180 12.98 -16.97 -13.33
C LYS A 180 12.67 -15.50 -13.08
N GLY A 181 11.85 -15.22 -12.07
CA GLY A 181 11.43 -13.86 -11.73
C GLY A 181 12.58 -12.89 -11.41
N VAL A 182 12.39 -12.02 -10.43
CA VAL A 182 13.36 -10.97 -10.12
C VAL A 182 14.66 -11.56 -9.55
N ASN A 183 15.80 -11.17 -10.12
CA ASN A 183 17.13 -11.52 -9.64
C ASN A 183 17.57 -10.56 -8.54
N PHE A 184 17.34 -10.93 -7.29
CA PHE A 184 17.82 -10.17 -6.15
C PHE A 184 19.29 -10.47 -5.83
N VAL A 185 20.13 -9.43 -5.78
CA VAL A 185 21.52 -9.55 -5.34
C VAL A 185 21.59 -9.81 -3.83
N GLN A 186 22.55 -10.62 -3.41
CA GLN A 186 22.75 -11.01 -2.01
C GLN A 186 24.21 -10.81 -1.59
N GLY A 187 24.45 -10.61 -0.30
CA GLY A 187 25.79 -10.57 0.29
C GLY A 187 26.62 -9.32 -0.04
N LEU A 188 26.04 -8.34 -0.73
CA LEU A 188 26.68 -7.05 -1.02
C LEU A 188 26.28 -6.00 0.02
N ASN A 189 27.21 -5.14 0.39
CA ASN A 189 26.91 -3.91 1.14
C ASN A 189 26.47 -2.76 0.21
N TRP A 190 26.00 -1.67 0.79
CA TRP A 190 25.47 -0.52 0.04
C TRP A 190 26.45 0.10 -0.96
N GLU A 191 27.72 0.22 -0.58
CA GLU A 191 28.75 0.77 -1.48
C GLU A 191 29.03 -0.15 -2.66
N GLN A 192 29.06 -1.47 -2.43
CA GLN A 192 29.23 -2.47 -3.49
C GLN A 192 28.05 -2.46 -4.46
N ILE A 193 26.82 -2.25 -3.98
CA ILE A 193 25.63 -2.16 -4.81
C ILE A 193 25.70 -0.93 -5.72
N LYS A 194 26.04 0.24 -5.17
CA LYS A 194 26.25 1.46 -5.97
C LYS A 194 27.36 1.30 -6.99
N ALA A 195 28.48 0.68 -6.61
CA ALA A 195 29.58 0.41 -7.53
C ALA A 195 29.15 -0.52 -8.68
N LYS A 196 28.39 -1.59 -8.38
CA LYS A 196 27.84 -2.51 -9.38
C LYS A 196 26.86 -1.81 -10.32
N ALA A 197 25.94 -1.03 -9.78
CA ALA A 197 24.97 -0.26 -10.56
C ALA A 197 25.65 0.72 -11.52
N LYS A 198 26.68 1.43 -11.05
CA LYS A 198 27.49 2.32 -11.88
C LYS A 198 28.26 1.56 -12.98
N ALA A 199 28.85 0.41 -12.65
CA ALA A 199 29.61 -0.40 -13.60
C ALA A 199 28.72 -1.03 -14.69
N GLU A 200 27.51 -1.46 -14.33
CA GLU A 200 26.55 -2.06 -15.27
C GLU A 200 25.63 -1.03 -15.94
N ASN A 201 25.74 0.25 -15.56
CA ASN A 201 24.83 1.32 -15.98
C ASN A 201 23.34 0.97 -15.77
N LYS A 202 23.03 0.39 -14.60
CA LYS A 202 21.67 -0.01 -14.21
C LYS A 202 21.17 0.85 -13.05
N TYR A 203 19.86 1.07 -12.99
CA TYR A 203 19.20 1.65 -11.82
C TYR A 203 19.33 0.71 -10.62
N ILE A 204 19.07 1.20 -9.41
CA ILE A 204 18.97 0.35 -8.21
C ILE A 204 17.52 0.31 -7.78
N PHE A 205 16.96 -0.89 -7.66
CA PHE A 205 15.67 -1.13 -7.03
C PHE A 205 15.91 -1.70 -5.63
N VAL A 206 15.36 -1.04 -4.62
CA VAL A 206 15.42 -1.49 -3.22
C VAL A 206 14.02 -1.81 -2.73
N ASP A 207 13.78 -3.09 -2.43
CA ASP A 207 12.62 -3.54 -1.67
C ASP A 207 12.93 -3.48 -0.18
N CYS A 208 12.32 -2.51 0.51
CA CYS A 208 12.39 -2.37 1.95
C CYS A 208 11.31 -3.25 2.59
N TYR A 209 11.72 -4.28 3.30
CA TYR A 209 10.82 -5.27 3.89
C TYR A 209 11.11 -5.52 5.37
N ALA A 210 10.23 -6.26 6.04
CA ALA A 210 10.48 -6.78 7.38
C ALA A 210 10.00 -8.22 7.51
N THR A 211 10.58 -8.99 8.44
CA THR A 211 10.24 -10.42 8.62
C THR A 211 8.78 -10.66 9.02
N TRP A 212 8.18 -9.68 9.72
CA TRP A 212 6.78 -9.67 10.15
C TRP A 212 5.81 -9.06 9.11
N CYS A 213 6.32 -8.49 8.01
CA CYS A 213 5.51 -7.80 7.01
C CYS A 213 4.73 -8.79 6.13
N GLY A 214 3.44 -8.95 6.38
CA GLY A 214 2.54 -9.78 5.57
C GLY A 214 2.50 -9.35 4.09
N PRO A 215 2.22 -8.08 3.76
CA PRO A 215 2.17 -7.60 2.38
C PRO A 215 3.50 -7.78 1.61
N CYS A 216 4.65 -7.70 2.29
CA CYS A 216 5.94 -7.97 1.67
C CYS A 216 6.05 -9.42 1.19
N LYS A 217 5.53 -10.37 1.98
CA LYS A 217 5.50 -11.79 1.60
C LYS A 217 4.60 -12.04 0.39
N VAL A 218 3.53 -11.26 0.22
CA VAL A 218 2.67 -11.34 -0.98
C VAL A 218 3.49 -10.99 -2.23
N MET A 219 4.29 -9.91 -2.19
CA MET A 219 5.18 -9.56 -3.31
C MET A 219 6.17 -10.69 -3.62
N ASP A 220 6.78 -11.29 -2.59
CA ASP A 220 7.71 -12.41 -2.71
C ASP A 220 7.10 -13.68 -3.32
N MET A 221 5.83 -13.95 -3.05
CA MET A 221 5.14 -15.17 -3.49
C MET A 221 4.43 -15.00 -4.83
N GLU A 222 3.86 -13.84 -5.09
CA GLU A 222 2.90 -13.64 -6.18
C GLU A 222 3.39 -12.71 -7.29
N VAL A 223 4.37 -11.84 -7.02
CA VAL A 223 4.81 -10.80 -7.99
C VAL A 223 6.24 -11.04 -8.44
N TYR A 224 7.20 -11.05 -7.51
CA TYR A 224 8.61 -11.22 -7.85
C TYR A 224 8.94 -12.53 -8.55
N PRO A 225 8.25 -13.67 -8.32
CA PRO A 225 8.50 -14.89 -9.08
C PRO A 225 8.02 -14.85 -10.54
N LEU A 226 7.20 -13.88 -10.93
CA LEU A 226 6.61 -13.83 -12.27
C LEU A 226 7.64 -13.45 -13.34
N ASN A 227 7.59 -14.17 -14.46
CA ASN A 227 8.50 -13.98 -15.59
C ASN A 227 8.44 -12.56 -16.14
N MET A 228 7.23 -12.03 -16.37
CA MET A 228 7.03 -10.67 -16.89
C MET A 228 7.65 -9.59 -15.99
N VAL A 229 7.70 -9.83 -14.68
CA VAL A 229 8.32 -8.91 -13.72
C VAL A 229 9.85 -9.06 -13.75
N GLY A 230 10.35 -10.29 -13.79
CA GLY A 230 11.79 -10.56 -13.97
C GLY A 230 12.34 -9.94 -15.26
N GLU A 231 11.62 -10.08 -16.38
CA GLU A 231 11.98 -9.51 -17.68
C GLU A 231 12.03 -7.98 -17.64
N ALA A 232 11.05 -7.34 -17.01
CA ALA A 232 11.04 -5.89 -16.85
C ALA A 232 12.15 -5.35 -15.94
N MET A 233 12.65 -6.18 -15.01
CA MET A 233 13.58 -5.73 -13.97
C MET A 233 15.04 -6.07 -14.24
N ASN A 234 15.35 -7.31 -14.63
CA ASN A 234 16.71 -7.85 -14.55
C ASN A 234 17.71 -7.15 -15.51
N GLU A 235 17.22 -6.57 -16.60
CA GLU A 235 18.02 -5.77 -17.53
C GLU A 235 18.22 -4.32 -17.06
N GLN A 236 17.26 -3.76 -16.33
CA GLN A 236 17.20 -2.33 -16.01
C GLN A 236 17.70 -2.01 -14.59
N PHE A 237 17.58 -2.96 -13.66
CA PHE A 237 17.82 -2.74 -12.24
C PHE A 237 18.81 -3.74 -11.64
N ILE A 238 19.67 -3.23 -10.75
CA ILE A 238 20.25 -4.00 -9.66
C ILE A 238 19.18 -4.07 -8.56
N SER A 239 18.51 -5.21 -8.44
CA SER A 239 17.44 -5.42 -7.47
C SER A 239 18.00 -5.94 -6.15
N ILE A 240 17.67 -5.31 -5.03
CA ILE A 240 18.07 -5.75 -3.70
C ILE A 240 16.92 -5.64 -2.70
N LYS A 241 16.89 -6.57 -1.73
CA LYS A 241 16.02 -6.49 -0.57
C LYS A 241 16.80 -6.00 0.66
N ILE A 242 16.29 -4.99 1.35
CA ILE A 242 16.84 -4.47 2.60
C ILE A 242 15.85 -4.73 3.73
N GLN A 243 16.29 -5.51 4.71
CA GLN A 243 15.51 -5.83 5.90
C GLN A 243 15.56 -4.66 6.89
N MET A 244 14.39 -4.13 7.24
CA MET A 244 14.22 -2.97 8.12
C MET A 244 14.12 -3.35 9.61
N ASP A 245 13.75 -4.60 9.91
CA ASP A 245 13.88 -5.17 11.24
C ASP A 245 15.20 -5.92 11.42
N SER A 246 15.60 -6.15 12.69
CA SER A 246 16.83 -6.88 12.98
C SER A 246 16.67 -7.78 14.19
N THR A 247 17.24 -8.98 14.12
CA THR A 247 17.35 -9.95 15.20
C THR A 247 18.73 -10.64 15.17
N LYS A 248 19.16 -11.14 16.33
CA LYS A 248 20.45 -11.84 16.47
C LYS A 248 20.55 -13.10 15.58
N ASN A 249 19.42 -13.65 15.17
CA ASN A 249 19.33 -14.88 14.38
C ASN A 249 19.21 -14.63 12.87
N ASP A 250 19.26 -13.37 12.43
CA ASP A 250 19.19 -13.06 11.01
C ASP A 250 20.40 -13.59 10.25
N SER A 251 20.17 -13.94 8.97
CA SER A 251 21.19 -14.47 8.07
C SER A 251 22.42 -13.55 7.99
N PRO A 252 23.65 -14.11 7.97
CA PRO A 252 24.86 -13.33 7.69
C PRO A 252 24.79 -12.52 6.39
N SER A 253 23.95 -12.92 5.42
CA SER A 253 23.77 -12.20 4.15
C SER A 253 23.00 -10.88 4.26
N VAL A 254 22.20 -10.66 5.32
CA VAL A 254 21.41 -9.41 5.50
C VAL A 254 22.09 -8.42 6.43
N ARG A 255 22.92 -8.90 7.38
CA ARG A 255 23.59 -8.06 8.40
C ARG A 255 24.44 -6.91 7.80
N PRO A 256 25.16 -7.07 6.67
CA PRO A 256 25.90 -5.98 6.06
C PRO A 256 25.05 -4.77 5.67
N LEU A 257 23.73 -4.93 5.56
CA LEU A 257 22.80 -3.87 5.15
C LEU A 257 22.12 -3.15 6.32
N TYR A 258 22.30 -3.55 7.58
CA TYR A 258 21.62 -2.90 8.71
C TYR A 258 21.94 -1.42 8.87
N ALA A 259 23.20 -1.03 8.66
CA ALA A 259 23.58 0.38 8.71
C ALA A 259 22.85 1.16 7.60
N ALA A 260 22.86 0.62 6.38
CA ALA A 260 22.14 1.19 5.25
C ALA A 260 20.62 1.23 5.49
N ALA A 261 20.02 0.19 6.07
CA ALA A 261 18.60 0.14 6.41
C ALA A 261 18.21 1.33 7.29
N ARG A 262 18.94 1.57 8.39
CA ARG A 262 18.69 2.70 9.31
C ARG A 262 18.92 4.05 8.65
N GLU A 263 19.95 4.17 7.82
CA GLU A 263 20.23 5.40 7.09
C GLU A 263 19.12 5.72 6.08
N LEU A 264 18.70 4.73 5.28
CA LEU A 264 17.64 4.86 4.29
C LEU A 264 16.28 5.14 4.94
N GLU A 265 15.94 4.41 6.01
CA GLU A 265 14.72 4.62 6.79
C GLU A 265 14.60 6.07 7.27
N LYS A 266 15.68 6.58 7.89
CA LYS A 266 15.73 7.95 8.37
C LYS A 266 15.74 8.97 7.23
N LYS A 267 16.61 8.77 6.22
CA LYS A 267 16.83 9.75 5.15
C LYS A 267 15.63 9.90 4.24
N TYR A 268 14.93 8.80 3.95
CA TYR A 268 13.79 8.79 3.03
C TYR A 268 12.44 8.66 3.75
N ASN A 269 12.44 8.79 5.08
CA ASN A 269 11.24 8.77 5.92
C ASN A 269 10.33 7.58 5.59
N ILE A 270 10.88 6.37 5.71
CA ILE A 270 10.16 5.13 5.44
C ILE A 270 9.22 4.87 6.62
N THR A 271 7.91 5.04 6.40
CA THR A 271 6.88 4.96 7.46
C THR A 271 6.00 3.71 7.37
N GLY A 272 6.18 2.91 6.32
CA GLY A 272 5.42 1.67 6.09
C GLY A 272 6.14 0.71 5.15
N LEU A 273 5.68 -0.54 5.11
CA LEU A 273 6.28 -1.63 4.35
C LEU A 273 5.21 -2.41 3.56
N PRO A 274 5.54 -2.97 2.37
CA PRO A 274 6.81 -2.78 1.67
C PRO A 274 6.97 -1.32 1.21
N SER A 275 8.21 -0.85 1.16
CA SER A 275 8.57 0.45 0.56
C SER A 275 9.58 0.22 -0.55
N TYR A 276 9.38 0.88 -1.68
CA TYR A 276 10.24 0.75 -2.85
C TYR A 276 11.05 2.03 -3.02
N LEU A 277 12.38 1.89 -3.05
CA LEU A 277 13.28 3.00 -3.38
C LEU A 277 13.96 2.73 -4.71
N PHE A 278 14.06 3.76 -5.53
CA PHE A 278 14.69 3.71 -6.84
C PHE A 278 15.84 4.72 -6.89
N PHE A 279 17.00 4.26 -7.33
CA PHE A 279 18.18 5.10 -7.49
C PHE A 279 18.70 5.06 -8.92
N SER A 280 19.25 6.18 -9.38
CA SER A 280 19.99 6.27 -10.64
C SER A 280 21.23 5.35 -10.63
N PRO A 281 21.84 5.10 -11.81
CA PRO A 281 23.13 4.38 -11.87
C PRO A 281 24.27 5.04 -11.08
N SER A 282 24.19 6.34 -10.80
CA SER A 282 25.15 7.05 -9.93
C SER A 282 24.87 6.87 -8.43
N GLY A 283 23.76 6.23 -8.05
CA GLY A 283 23.35 6.01 -6.66
C GLY A 283 22.57 7.17 -6.05
N GLU A 284 22.01 8.08 -6.85
CA GLU A 284 21.12 9.16 -6.37
C GLU A 284 19.67 8.67 -6.34
N ILE A 285 18.92 8.99 -5.28
CA ILE A 285 17.49 8.65 -5.22
C ILE A 285 16.74 9.41 -6.31
N ILE A 286 15.87 8.70 -7.04
CA ILE A 286 15.05 9.27 -8.11
C ILE A 286 13.55 9.08 -7.85
N HIS A 287 13.18 7.97 -7.23
CA HIS A 287 11.77 7.67 -6.97
C HIS A 287 11.57 6.88 -5.67
N LYS A 288 10.39 7.02 -5.09
CA LYS A 288 9.94 6.23 -3.94
C LYS A 288 8.44 5.99 -4.06
N ASP A 289 8.01 4.80 -3.70
CA ASP A 289 6.60 4.44 -3.53
C ASP A 289 6.47 3.39 -2.39
N MET A 290 5.26 3.06 -1.97
CA MET A 290 4.97 2.18 -0.84
C MET A 290 3.73 1.31 -1.14
N GLY A 291 3.68 0.13 -0.50
CA GLY A 291 2.54 -0.77 -0.48
C GLY A 291 2.69 -1.96 -1.42
N ALA A 292 2.06 -3.09 -1.06
CA ALA A 292 1.95 -4.23 -1.97
C ALA A 292 1.11 -3.86 -3.18
N ARG A 293 1.44 -4.42 -4.34
CA ARG A 293 0.85 -4.12 -5.64
C ARG A 293 0.57 -5.42 -6.37
N ASN A 294 -0.47 -5.44 -7.19
CA ASN A 294 -0.61 -6.53 -8.15
C ASN A 294 0.47 -6.40 -9.27
N PRO A 295 0.67 -7.45 -10.09
CA PRO A 295 1.72 -7.43 -11.11
C PRO A 295 1.66 -6.24 -12.07
N ASP A 296 0.48 -5.86 -12.56
CA ASP A 296 0.31 -4.76 -13.52
C ASP A 296 0.62 -3.40 -12.89
N GLU A 297 0.16 -3.17 -11.66
CA GLU A 297 0.47 -1.98 -10.88
C GLU A 297 1.98 -1.87 -10.59
N PHE A 298 2.63 -3.00 -10.30
CA PHE A 298 4.06 -3.03 -10.04
C PHE A 298 4.87 -2.74 -11.32
N LEU A 299 4.48 -3.31 -12.47
CA LEU A 299 5.10 -3.00 -13.76
C LEU A 299 4.94 -1.52 -14.15
N ASN A 300 3.78 -0.92 -13.87
CA ASN A 300 3.57 0.51 -14.09
C ASN A 300 4.46 1.37 -13.18
N LEU A 301 4.62 0.98 -11.91
CA LEU A 301 5.57 1.63 -11.01
C LEU A 301 7.00 1.57 -11.54
N LEU A 302 7.46 0.43 -12.08
CA LEU A 302 8.80 0.32 -12.66
C LEU A 302 9.01 1.29 -13.82
N LYS A 303 8.00 1.44 -14.70
CA LYS A 303 8.03 2.40 -15.82
C LYS A 303 8.09 3.84 -15.32
N ASP A 304 7.26 4.19 -14.33
CA ASP A 304 7.24 5.53 -13.74
C ASP A 304 8.56 5.86 -13.03
N ALA A 305 9.16 4.88 -12.35
CA ALA A 305 10.41 5.06 -11.62
C ALA A 305 11.60 5.45 -12.50
N ILE A 306 11.62 5.02 -13.77
CA ILE A 306 12.68 5.38 -14.73
C ILE A 306 12.31 6.54 -15.64
N ASN A 307 11.08 7.05 -15.56
CA ASN A 307 10.63 8.20 -16.33
C ASN A 307 10.95 9.51 -15.58
N PRO A 308 11.84 10.38 -16.09
CA PRO A 308 12.22 11.63 -15.41
C PRO A 308 11.05 12.55 -15.07
N ASN A 309 9.96 12.50 -15.84
CA ASN A 309 8.76 13.32 -15.63
C ASN A 309 7.80 12.75 -14.57
N LYS A 310 8.10 11.57 -14.02
CA LYS A 310 7.31 10.87 -12.99
C LYS A 310 8.12 10.61 -11.72
N GLN A 311 9.44 10.70 -11.81
CA GLN A 311 10.37 10.55 -10.70
C GLN A 311 10.17 11.62 -9.62
N LEU A 312 9.45 11.25 -8.56
CA LEU A 312 9.27 12.01 -7.32
C LEU A 312 10.46 12.92 -6.94
N TYR A 313 11.66 12.38 -6.74
CA TYR A 313 12.80 13.17 -6.28
C TYR A 313 13.40 14.06 -7.37
N SER A 314 13.31 13.64 -8.64
CA SER A 314 13.70 14.46 -9.78
C SER A 314 12.78 15.68 -9.93
N LEU A 315 11.47 15.50 -9.77
CA LEU A 315 10.49 16.59 -9.80
C LEU A 315 10.70 17.57 -8.64
N ILE A 316 10.99 17.08 -7.42
CA ILE A 316 11.37 17.92 -6.28
C ILE A 316 12.62 18.75 -6.60
N LYS A 317 13.63 18.14 -7.21
CA LYS A 317 14.87 18.82 -7.62
C LYS A 317 14.58 19.94 -8.64
N GLN A 318 13.74 19.67 -9.64
CA GLN A 318 13.31 20.68 -10.63
C GLN A 318 12.56 21.86 -9.97
N ILE A 319 11.70 21.58 -8.98
CA ILE A 319 11.01 22.63 -8.21
C ILE A 319 12.02 23.52 -7.48
N HIS A 320 12.99 22.92 -6.79
CA HIS A 320 14.03 23.67 -6.07
C HIS A 320 14.98 24.43 -7.00
N ALA A 321 15.18 23.96 -8.23
CA ALA A 321 15.94 24.66 -9.27
C ALA A 321 15.14 25.78 -9.96
N GLY A 322 13.82 25.85 -9.75
CA GLY A 322 12.94 26.81 -10.44
C GLY A 322 12.63 26.42 -11.89
N GLU A 323 12.85 25.16 -12.26
CA GLU A 323 12.66 24.64 -13.62
C GLU A 323 11.21 24.18 -13.88
N MET A 324 10.42 23.94 -12.83
CA MET A 324 9.01 23.55 -12.93
C MET A 324 8.09 24.78 -13.02
N ASP A 325 7.04 24.72 -13.85
CA ASP A 325 5.97 25.71 -13.84
C ASP A 325 5.34 25.81 -12.45
N VAL A 326 5.43 27.00 -11.88
CA VAL A 326 4.97 27.31 -10.52
C VAL A 326 3.49 27.01 -10.30
N ASN A 327 2.66 27.06 -11.35
CA ASN A 327 1.24 26.76 -11.26
C ASN A 327 0.96 25.26 -11.04
N LEU A 328 1.93 24.38 -11.35
CA LEU A 328 1.81 22.93 -11.16
C LEU A 328 2.20 22.49 -9.74
N ILE A 329 2.97 23.33 -9.02
CA ILE A 329 3.50 22.98 -7.69
C ILE A 329 2.38 22.66 -6.67
N PRO A 330 1.28 23.42 -6.54
CA PRO A 330 0.20 23.06 -5.63
C PRO A 330 -0.45 21.70 -5.93
N GLY A 331 -0.57 21.35 -7.21
CA GLY A 331 -1.08 20.04 -7.64
C GLY A 331 -0.13 18.91 -7.27
N PHE A 332 1.18 19.14 -7.42
CA PHE A 332 2.20 18.19 -7.01
C PHE A 332 2.27 18.01 -5.49
N ILE A 333 2.20 19.11 -4.72
CA ILE A 333 2.09 19.09 -3.25
C ILE A 333 0.90 18.23 -2.81
N LYS A 334 -0.27 18.40 -3.45
CA LYS A 334 -1.46 17.57 -3.20
C LYS A 334 -1.21 16.10 -3.52
N HIS A 335 -0.56 15.80 -4.64
CA HIS A 335 -0.21 14.43 -5.00
C HIS A 335 0.68 13.76 -3.93
N LEU A 336 1.63 14.48 -3.35
CA LEU A 336 2.45 13.98 -2.23
C LEU A 336 1.61 13.65 -1.00
N GLU A 337 0.64 14.49 -0.65
CA GLU A 337 -0.27 14.21 0.47
C GLU A 337 -1.12 12.96 0.24
N ASP A 338 -1.69 12.83 -0.96
CA ASP A 338 -2.53 11.70 -1.34
C ASP A 338 -1.72 10.38 -1.29
N LYS A 339 -0.40 10.47 -1.49
CA LYS A 339 0.58 9.38 -1.33
C LYS A 339 1.11 9.18 0.09
N GLY A 340 0.73 10.03 1.04
CA GLY A 340 1.18 9.96 2.44
C GLY A 340 2.57 10.57 2.69
N GLU A 341 3.16 11.26 1.72
CA GLU A 341 4.48 11.91 1.80
C GLU A 341 4.44 13.24 2.56
N LYS A 342 3.96 13.21 3.81
CA LYS A 342 3.69 14.41 4.63
C LYS A 342 4.91 15.30 4.86
N SER A 343 6.11 14.71 5.00
CA SER A 343 7.34 15.48 5.20
C SER A 343 7.67 16.30 3.95
N LEU A 344 7.63 15.66 2.78
CA LEU A 344 7.93 16.29 1.50
C LEU A 344 6.86 17.32 1.11
N SER A 345 5.58 17.03 1.36
CA SER A 345 4.50 18.00 1.09
C SER A 345 4.62 19.24 1.97
N THR A 346 5.01 19.09 3.24
CA THR A 346 5.30 20.20 4.17
C THR A 346 6.52 21.01 3.70
N GLU A 347 7.60 20.33 3.33
CA GLU A 347 8.83 20.97 2.81
C GLU A 347 8.55 21.79 1.55
N LEU A 348 7.89 21.20 0.55
CA LEU A 348 7.55 21.89 -0.69
C LEU A 348 6.54 23.01 -0.47
N THR A 349 5.60 22.87 0.45
CA THR A 349 4.69 23.96 0.80
C THR A 349 5.46 25.14 1.37
N ARG A 350 6.44 24.89 2.25
CA ARG A 350 7.32 25.95 2.78
C ARG A 350 8.12 26.61 1.66
N TYR A 351 8.69 25.81 0.76
CA TYR A 351 9.43 26.32 -0.40
C TYR A 351 8.55 27.18 -1.30
N TYR A 352 7.38 26.68 -1.70
CA TYR A 352 6.43 27.37 -2.56
C TYR A 352 5.95 28.68 -1.92
N MET A 353 5.61 28.65 -0.64
CA MET A 353 5.22 29.85 0.09
C MET A 353 6.34 30.89 0.05
N LYS A 354 7.57 30.52 0.40
CA LYS A 354 8.68 31.48 0.54
C LYS A 354 9.18 32.01 -0.79
N ASN A 355 9.28 31.13 -1.79
CA ASN A 355 9.92 31.46 -3.07
C ASN A 355 8.96 32.01 -4.11
N TYR A 356 7.65 31.81 -3.92
CA TYR A 356 6.61 32.30 -4.82
C TYR A 356 5.55 33.15 -4.12
N LEU A 357 4.74 32.57 -3.21
CA LEU A 357 3.57 33.29 -2.68
C LEU A 357 3.96 34.61 -2.00
N GLU A 358 4.99 34.61 -1.14
CA GLU A 358 5.40 35.83 -0.42
C GLU A 358 5.92 36.95 -1.32
N LYS A 359 6.33 36.62 -2.56
CA LYS A 359 6.84 37.57 -3.56
C LYS A 359 5.74 38.15 -4.45
N LEU A 360 4.51 37.63 -4.39
CA LEU A 360 3.39 38.16 -5.16
C LEU A 360 3.03 39.58 -4.70
N PRO A 361 2.52 40.45 -5.60
CA PRO A 361 1.86 41.69 -5.21
C PRO A 361 0.73 41.41 -4.21
N GLU A 362 0.41 42.37 -3.34
CA GLU A 362 -0.55 42.16 -2.24
C GLU A 362 -1.91 41.63 -2.69
N LYS A 363 -2.45 42.19 -3.79
CA LYS A 363 -3.73 41.79 -4.39
C LYS A 363 -3.77 40.31 -4.83
N ASP A 364 -2.61 39.77 -5.23
CA ASP A 364 -2.48 38.39 -5.74
C ASP A 364 -2.02 37.45 -4.61
N PHE A 365 -1.39 37.99 -3.57
CA PHE A 365 -0.95 37.28 -2.38
C PHE A 365 -2.10 36.96 -1.42
N LEU A 366 -2.85 37.97 -0.97
CA LEU A 366 -3.94 37.85 0.00
C LEU A 366 -5.26 37.49 -0.68
N THR A 367 -5.33 36.26 -1.19
CA THR A 367 -6.54 35.67 -1.76
C THR A 367 -7.02 34.51 -0.89
N ARG A 368 -8.33 34.24 -0.90
CA ARG A 368 -8.89 33.08 -0.18
C ARG A 368 -8.20 31.76 -0.58
N LYS A 369 -7.97 31.55 -1.88
CA LYS A 369 -7.26 30.38 -2.41
C LYS A 369 -5.86 30.20 -1.78
N ASN A 370 -5.08 31.27 -1.68
CA ASN A 370 -3.73 31.18 -1.11
C ASN A 370 -3.77 30.98 0.41
N LEU A 371 -4.70 31.64 1.10
CA LEU A 371 -4.92 31.44 2.53
C LEU A 371 -5.32 29.98 2.81
N ASP A 372 -6.28 29.41 2.09
CA ASP A 372 -6.69 28.01 2.25
C ASP A 372 -5.51 27.04 2.07
N LEU A 373 -4.66 27.26 1.06
CA LEU A 373 -3.46 26.44 0.86
C LEU A 373 -2.49 26.54 2.04
N ILE A 374 -2.21 27.76 2.49
CA ILE A 374 -1.30 28.02 3.61
C ILE A 374 -1.82 27.38 4.90
N PHE A 375 -3.11 27.50 5.19
CA PHE A 375 -3.74 26.96 6.40
C PHE A 375 -4.01 25.46 6.34
N LYS A 376 -3.92 24.84 5.17
CA LYS A 376 -3.79 23.37 5.07
C LYS A 376 -2.49 22.88 5.73
N TYR A 377 -1.43 23.70 5.68
CA TYR A 377 -0.12 23.39 6.23
C TYR A 377 0.33 24.42 7.24
N PRO A 378 -0.45 24.65 8.30
CA PRO A 378 -0.20 25.81 9.15
C PRO A 378 1.21 25.69 9.77
N ARG A 379 1.71 24.46 10.02
CA ARG A 379 3.07 24.15 10.52
C ARG A 379 4.22 24.82 9.77
N THR A 380 4.02 25.28 8.53
CA THR A 380 5.06 25.97 7.75
C THR A 380 5.12 27.47 8.02
N LEU A 381 4.15 28.04 8.73
CA LEU A 381 4.06 29.46 9.06
C LEU A 381 4.97 29.83 10.24
N MET A 382 5.66 30.96 10.11
CA MET A 382 6.57 31.52 11.08
C MET A 382 6.29 33.02 11.29
N THR A 383 6.68 33.57 12.43
CA THR A 383 6.48 34.99 12.75
C THR A 383 7.19 35.98 11.80
N GLN A 384 8.25 35.51 11.13
CA GLN A 384 9.01 36.28 10.13
C GLN A 384 8.39 36.32 8.73
N ASP A 385 7.31 35.57 8.51
CA ASP A 385 6.66 35.47 7.21
C ASP A 385 5.78 36.69 6.94
N ARG A 386 5.72 37.13 5.68
CA ARG A 386 4.85 38.24 5.24
C ARG A 386 3.38 37.91 5.49
N ILE A 387 2.99 36.64 5.36
CA ILE A 387 1.61 36.22 5.62
C ILE A 387 1.24 36.43 7.10
N TYR A 388 2.18 36.19 8.01
CA TYR A 388 1.97 36.48 9.43
C TYR A 388 1.74 37.98 9.67
N GLN A 389 2.51 38.84 9.00
CA GLN A 389 2.31 40.30 9.07
C GLN A 389 0.93 40.74 8.57
N ALA A 390 0.36 40.04 7.58
CA ALA A 390 -1.01 40.30 7.14
C ALA A 390 -2.03 39.99 8.24
N PHE A 391 -1.85 38.93 9.03
CA PHE A 391 -2.72 38.66 10.19
C PHE A 391 -2.64 39.77 11.24
N CYS A 392 -1.45 40.33 11.45
CA CYS A 392 -1.25 41.40 12.42
C CYS A 392 -1.84 42.74 11.96
N ASN A 393 -1.64 43.09 10.68
CA ASN A 393 -1.88 44.45 10.19
C ASN A 393 -3.15 44.57 9.34
N GLN A 394 -3.73 43.45 8.88
CA GLN A 394 -4.87 43.42 7.96
C GLN A 394 -5.94 42.43 8.40
N ALA A 395 -6.13 42.25 9.72
CA ALA A 395 -7.04 41.25 10.28
C ALA A 395 -8.45 41.30 9.69
N ASN A 396 -9.04 42.49 9.51
CA ASN A 396 -10.39 42.62 8.93
C ASN A 396 -10.50 42.07 7.50
N ILE A 397 -9.45 42.25 6.69
CA ILE A 397 -9.42 41.75 5.30
C ILE A 397 -9.29 40.23 5.33
N VAL A 398 -8.34 39.71 6.11
CA VAL A 398 -8.10 38.27 6.21
C VAL A 398 -9.32 37.56 6.79
N ASP A 399 -9.90 38.05 7.88
CA ASP A 399 -11.08 37.47 8.53
C ASP A 399 -12.30 37.47 7.60
N SER A 400 -12.47 38.53 6.80
CA SER A 400 -13.51 38.63 5.78
C SER A 400 -13.30 37.61 4.65
N LEU A 401 -12.08 37.53 4.09
CA LEU A 401 -11.74 36.54 3.07
C LEU A 401 -11.98 35.11 3.57
N MET A 402 -11.62 34.85 4.83
CA MET A 402 -11.79 33.55 5.47
C MET A 402 -13.22 33.27 5.94
N GLU A 403 -14.11 34.27 5.88
CA GLU A 403 -15.48 34.21 6.38
C GLU A 403 -15.54 33.75 7.85
N TYR A 404 -14.55 34.16 8.65
CA TYR A 404 -14.40 33.72 10.02
C TYR A 404 -13.88 34.87 10.91
N PRO A 405 -14.77 35.58 11.62
CA PRO A 405 -14.37 36.64 12.54
C PRO A 405 -13.37 36.17 13.63
N GLY A 406 -12.25 36.85 13.79
CA GLY A 406 -11.18 36.43 14.71
C GLY A 406 -10.26 35.35 14.16
N PHE A 407 -10.33 35.04 12.86
CA PHE A 407 -9.40 34.13 12.19
C PHE A 407 -7.95 34.53 12.40
N SER A 408 -7.63 35.79 12.18
CA SER A 408 -6.27 36.32 12.27
C SER A 408 -5.72 36.19 13.69
N ASP A 409 -6.55 36.42 14.72
CA ASP A 409 -6.14 36.24 16.10
C ASP A 409 -5.81 34.78 16.42
N ALA A 410 -6.66 33.86 15.97
CA ALA A 410 -6.43 32.42 16.12
C ALA A 410 -5.17 31.97 15.37
N ALA A 411 -4.96 32.46 14.14
CA ALA A 411 -3.78 32.20 13.35
C ALA A 411 -2.49 32.68 14.05
N ILE A 412 -2.49 33.90 14.59
CA ILE A 412 -1.36 34.43 15.35
C ILE A 412 -1.07 33.53 16.56
N ASN A 413 -2.08 33.20 17.36
CA ASN A 413 -1.93 32.31 18.52
C ASN A 413 -1.33 30.97 18.12
N TRP A 414 -1.77 30.43 16.99
CA TRP A 414 -1.30 29.17 16.44
C TRP A 414 0.17 29.27 15.99
N VAL A 415 0.59 30.34 15.29
CA VAL A 415 1.99 30.55 14.86
C VAL A 415 2.93 30.64 16.07
N PHE A 416 2.57 31.45 17.07
CA PHE A 416 3.34 31.55 18.31
C PHE A 416 3.44 30.21 19.04
N SER A 417 2.35 29.46 19.10
CA SER A 417 2.31 28.14 19.73
C SER A 417 3.29 27.19 19.04
N ASN A 418 3.28 27.18 17.71
CA ASN A 418 4.13 26.33 16.91
C ASN A 418 5.61 26.67 17.02
N GLU A 419 5.95 27.96 16.98
CA GLU A 419 7.34 28.41 16.96
C GLU A 419 7.98 28.37 18.36
N PHE A 420 7.24 28.72 19.42
CA PHE A 420 7.82 28.96 20.75
C PHE A 420 7.35 28.01 21.85
N VAL A 421 6.30 27.21 21.64
CA VAL A 421 5.75 26.31 22.67
C VAL A 421 5.90 24.85 22.28
N GLN A 422 5.48 24.51 21.06
CA GLN A 422 5.39 23.14 20.56
C GLN A 422 6.71 22.35 20.66
N PRO A 423 7.89 22.89 20.32
CA PRO A 423 9.15 22.14 20.41
C PRO A 423 9.47 21.67 21.84
N THR A 424 9.36 22.58 22.81
CA THR A 424 9.58 22.29 24.24
C THR A 424 8.51 21.32 24.78
N PHE A 425 7.26 21.51 24.36
CA PHE A 425 6.14 20.67 24.76
C PHE A 425 6.26 19.23 24.25
N ASP A 426 6.64 19.05 22.99
CA ASP A 426 6.84 17.71 22.40
C ASP A 426 8.06 17.01 23.01
N GLN A 427 9.13 17.75 23.28
CA GLN A 427 10.29 17.21 23.99
C GLN A 427 9.91 16.73 25.40
N ALA A 428 9.10 17.50 26.13
CA ALA A 428 8.60 17.12 27.45
C ALA A 428 7.71 15.87 27.39
N LYS A 429 6.82 15.78 26.41
CA LYS A 429 6.01 14.56 26.16
C LYS A 429 6.87 13.34 25.91
N LEU A 430 7.87 13.43 25.02
CA LEU A 430 8.77 12.34 24.70
C LEU A 430 9.56 11.86 25.93
N LYS A 431 10.00 12.79 26.79
CA LYS A 431 10.71 12.49 28.03
C LYS A 431 9.79 12.06 29.18
N GLY A 432 8.47 12.20 29.03
CA GLY A 432 7.50 11.91 30.08
C GLY A 432 7.51 12.90 31.26
N ILE A 433 8.28 13.99 31.19
CA ILE A 433 8.42 15.01 32.25
C ILE A 433 7.52 16.21 32.00
N ALA A 434 7.16 16.95 33.04
CA ALA A 434 6.38 18.18 32.89
C ALA A 434 7.14 19.23 32.06
N PRO A 435 6.48 19.94 31.13
CA PRO A 435 7.08 21.10 30.47
C PRO A 435 7.49 22.16 31.48
N ASP A 436 8.62 22.83 31.25
CA ASP A 436 8.98 24.02 32.03
C ASP A 436 8.06 25.19 31.63
N TRP A 437 6.92 25.26 32.31
CA TRP A 437 5.92 26.29 32.09
C TRP A 437 6.45 27.71 32.35
N LYS A 438 7.43 27.87 33.25
CA LYS A 438 7.99 29.18 33.57
C LYS A 438 8.88 29.65 32.42
N GLN A 439 9.73 28.76 31.90
CA GLN A 439 10.56 29.06 30.75
C GLN A 439 9.71 29.36 29.51
N ILE A 440 8.72 28.52 29.20
CA ILE A 440 7.81 28.73 28.05
C ILE A 440 7.12 30.10 28.15
N LEU A 441 6.60 30.46 29.34
CA LEU A 441 5.93 31.74 29.55
C LEU A 441 6.88 32.92 29.38
N ALA A 442 8.11 32.82 29.92
CA ALA A 442 9.13 33.85 29.76
C ALA A 442 9.50 34.04 28.28
N THR A 443 9.63 32.96 27.52
CA THR A 443 9.85 33.02 26.07
C THR A 443 8.69 33.73 25.37
N LEU A 444 7.44 33.35 25.65
CA LEU A 444 6.27 34.00 25.05
C LEU A 444 6.19 35.49 25.41
N TRP A 445 6.39 35.88 26.66
CA TRP A 445 6.40 37.29 27.08
C TRP A 445 7.47 38.13 26.39
N SER A 446 8.58 37.52 25.98
CA SER A 446 9.61 38.23 25.20
C SER A 446 9.24 38.43 23.73
N LYS A 447 8.19 37.76 23.24
CA LYS A 447 7.82 37.73 21.81
C LYS A 447 6.41 38.28 21.54
N THR A 448 5.54 38.35 22.54
CA THR A 448 4.16 38.83 22.39
C THR A 448 3.63 39.49 23.67
N THR A 449 2.40 40.00 23.63
CA THR A 449 1.76 40.63 24.79
C THR A 449 1.54 39.63 25.93
N LYS A 450 1.46 40.10 27.17
CA LYS A 450 1.25 39.23 28.33
C LYS A 450 -0.09 38.50 28.23
N GLU A 451 -1.10 39.18 27.72
CA GLU A 451 -2.45 38.66 27.51
C GLU A 451 -2.41 37.49 26.53
N ARG A 452 -1.77 37.66 25.37
CA ARG A 452 -1.66 36.61 24.35
C ARG A 452 -0.83 35.42 24.86
N ALA A 453 0.30 35.69 25.49
CA ALA A 453 1.14 34.66 26.10
C ALA A 453 0.36 33.83 27.13
N ASN A 454 -0.47 34.47 27.95
CA ASN A 454 -1.33 33.80 28.93
C ASN A 454 -2.39 32.92 28.28
N VAL A 455 -3.04 33.39 27.20
CA VAL A 455 -4.01 32.58 26.44
C VAL A 455 -3.33 31.33 25.87
N ILE A 456 -2.19 31.50 25.21
CA ILE A 456 -1.45 30.40 24.58
C ILE A 456 -1.04 29.36 25.63
N ILE A 457 -0.38 29.76 26.72
CA ILE A 457 0.12 28.81 27.71
C ILE A 457 -1.01 28.06 28.43
N LEU A 458 -2.15 28.71 28.66
CA LEU A 458 -3.30 28.07 29.32
C LEU A 458 -3.85 26.92 28.47
N ASN A 459 -3.92 27.08 27.14
CA ASN A 459 -4.33 26.00 26.24
C ASN A 459 -3.44 24.76 26.37
N TYR A 460 -2.12 24.94 26.44
CA TYR A 460 -1.17 23.83 26.59
C TYR A 460 -1.21 23.20 27.98
N LYS A 461 -1.38 23.99 29.04
CA LYS A 461 -1.55 23.46 30.40
C LYS A 461 -2.81 22.61 30.53
N VAL A 462 -3.94 23.11 30.04
CA VAL A 462 -5.21 22.37 30.00
C VAL A 462 -5.03 21.04 29.28
N ALA A 463 -4.42 21.03 28.09
CA ALA A 463 -4.17 19.81 27.33
C ALA A 463 -3.22 18.83 28.07
N TRP A 464 -2.15 19.34 28.69
CA TRP A 464 -1.19 18.53 29.42
C TRP A 464 -1.81 17.81 30.62
N TYR A 465 -2.45 18.57 31.51
CA TYR A 465 -2.99 18.01 32.75
C TYR A 465 -4.20 17.10 32.50
N LYS A 466 -5.00 17.37 31.46
CA LYS A 466 -6.02 16.41 30.98
C LYS A 466 -5.39 15.09 30.55
N GLY A 467 -4.32 15.14 29.74
CA GLY A 467 -3.61 13.94 29.29
C GLY A 467 -2.92 13.15 30.41
N LYS A 468 -2.48 13.83 31.47
CA LYS A 468 -1.92 13.20 32.68
C LYS A 468 -2.98 12.77 33.70
N LYS A 469 -4.27 13.06 33.46
CA LYS A 469 -5.38 12.84 34.40
C LYS A 469 -5.14 13.51 35.76
N ASP A 470 -4.42 14.64 35.75
CA ASP A 470 -4.21 15.49 36.93
C ASP A 470 -5.37 16.49 36.99
N TRP A 471 -6.46 16.05 37.61
CA TRP A 471 -7.73 16.79 37.59
C TRP A 471 -7.69 18.09 38.37
N ASP A 472 -6.89 18.17 39.44
CA ASP A 472 -6.73 19.40 40.23
C ASP A 472 -6.11 20.51 39.38
N ASN A 473 -4.98 20.23 38.72
CA ASN A 473 -4.34 21.22 37.86
C ASN A 473 -5.14 21.46 36.58
N TYR A 474 -5.75 20.41 36.01
CA TYR A 474 -6.61 20.55 34.85
C TYR A 474 -7.75 21.55 35.10
N VAL A 475 -8.52 21.38 36.17
CA VAL A 475 -9.64 22.27 36.51
C VAL A 475 -9.15 23.67 36.84
N LYS A 476 -8.05 23.79 37.61
CA LYS A 476 -7.44 25.10 37.92
C LYS A 476 -7.14 25.89 36.64
N TYR A 477 -6.49 25.27 35.66
CA TYR A 477 -6.13 25.95 34.42
C TYR A 477 -7.29 26.07 33.43
N LEU A 478 -8.23 25.13 33.44
CA LEU A 478 -9.47 25.24 32.67
C LEU A 478 -10.28 26.45 33.15
N PHE A 479 -10.50 26.57 34.45
CA PHE A 479 -11.18 27.72 35.05
C PHE A 479 -10.51 29.05 34.69
N GLN A 480 -9.17 29.13 34.79
CA GLN A 480 -8.42 30.34 34.42
C GLN A 480 -8.61 30.69 32.95
N ARG A 481 -8.56 29.70 32.05
CA ARG A 481 -8.76 29.89 30.61
C ARG A 481 -10.18 30.37 30.33
N THR A 482 -11.17 29.63 30.81
CA THR A 482 -12.61 29.87 30.60
C THR A 482 -13.05 31.22 31.19
N LYS A 483 -12.43 31.69 32.27
CA LYS A 483 -12.70 33.02 32.84
C LYS A 483 -12.25 34.17 31.92
N ASN A 484 -11.18 33.96 31.16
CA ASN A 484 -10.58 34.98 30.30
C ASN A 484 -11.10 34.94 28.85
N GLU A 485 -11.87 33.91 28.49
CA GLU A 485 -12.46 33.77 27.17
C GLU A 485 -13.62 34.76 26.95
N ASN A 486 -13.68 35.34 25.74
CA ASN A 486 -14.83 36.13 25.33
C ASN A 486 -15.99 35.23 24.91
N ILE A 487 -16.83 34.87 25.88
CA ILE A 487 -18.02 34.05 25.68
C ILE A 487 -19.06 34.68 24.72
N GLU A 488 -18.98 35.99 24.46
CA GLU A 488 -19.88 36.68 23.53
C GLU A 488 -19.39 36.67 22.07
N SER A 489 -18.25 36.05 21.79
CA SER A 489 -17.75 35.89 20.42
C SER A 489 -18.80 35.25 19.50
N PRO A 490 -18.99 35.76 18.27
CA PRO A 490 -19.98 35.19 17.33
C PRO A 490 -19.65 33.76 16.91
N ASN A 491 -18.39 33.32 17.05
CA ASN A 491 -17.91 32.01 16.60
C ASN A 491 -17.89 30.94 17.70
N GLN A 492 -18.64 31.14 18.79
CA GLN A 492 -18.72 30.16 19.85
C GLN A 492 -19.45 28.88 19.39
N SER A 493 -18.84 27.72 19.68
CA SER A 493 -19.42 26.42 19.39
C SER A 493 -20.39 26.00 20.49
N VAL A 494 -21.63 25.62 20.15
CA VAL A 494 -22.61 25.05 21.08
C VAL A 494 -21.99 23.87 21.85
N LEU A 495 -21.38 22.93 21.12
CA LEU A 495 -20.75 21.75 21.70
C LEU A 495 -19.49 22.10 22.51
N GLY A 496 -18.69 23.07 22.07
CA GLY A 496 -17.50 23.52 22.79
C GLY A 496 -17.83 24.17 24.14
N LEU A 497 -18.86 25.02 24.17
CA LEU A 497 -19.38 25.62 25.40
C LEU A 497 -19.93 24.55 26.36
N ASN A 498 -20.72 23.61 25.84
CA ASN A 498 -21.25 22.50 26.62
C ASN A 498 -20.14 21.60 27.19
N SER A 499 -19.15 21.25 26.37
CA SER A 499 -18.01 20.43 26.81
C SER A 499 -17.22 21.12 27.90
N THR A 500 -17.04 22.44 27.82
CA THR A 500 -16.35 23.21 28.86
C THR A 500 -17.16 23.23 30.16
N ALA A 501 -18.49 23.42 30.07
CA ALA A 501 -19.38 23.36 31.21
C ALA A 501 -19.38 21.96 31.86
N TRP A 502 -19.38 20.89 31.05
CA TRP A 502 -19.30 19.51 31.52
C TRP A 502 -17.97 19.20 32.20
N ASP A 503 -16.84 19.61 31.62
CA ASP A 503 -15.52 19.41 32.25
C ASP A 503 -15.43 20.14 33.61
N LEU A 504 -16.01 21.35 33.72
CA LEU A 504 -16.10 22.04 35.02
C LEU A 504 -17.03 21.33 36.00
N PHE A 505 -18.16 20.79 35.55
CA PHE A 505 -19.04 19.95 36.36
C PHE A 505 -18.32 18.71 36.87
N GLU A 506 -17.74 17.92 35.98
CA GLU A 506 -17.26 16.58 36.28
C GLU A 506 -16.09 16.64 37.27
N TYR A 507 -15.14 17.54 37.02
CA TYR A 507 -13.85 17.54 37.72
C TYR A 507 -13.73 18.60 38.82
N SER A 508 -14.60 19.62 38.87
CA SER A 508 -14.52 20.68 39.88
C SER A 508 -15.49 20.47 41.05
N PHE A 509 -15.06 20.92 42.23
CA PHE A 509 -15.90 21.11 43.42
C PHE A 509 -15.90 22.57 43.88
N ASP A 510 -15.15 23.44 43.21
CA ASP A 510 -15.13 24.87 43.50
C ASP A 510 -16.43 25.50 43.00
N LYS A 511 -17.13 26.18 43.91
CA LYS A 511 -18.41 26.83 43.61
C LYS A 511 -18.30 27.83 42.46
N LYS A 512 -17.23 28.62 42.39
CA LYS A 512 -17.06 29.63 41.33
C LYS A 512 -16.84 28.97 39.97
N ALA A 513 -16.13 27.85 39.93
CA ALA A 513 -15.95 27.07 38.71
C ALA A 513 -17.27 26.45 38.22
N LEU A 514 -18.10 25.95 39.12
CA LEU A 514 -19.43 25.42 38.77
C LEU A 514 -20.38 26.53 38.29
N GLU A 515 -20.37 27.70 38.94
CA GLU A 515 -21.12 28.89 38.48
C GLU A 515 -20.64 29.39 37.11
N LEU A 516 -19.34 29.35 36.84
CA LEU A 516 -18.80 29.63 35.51
C LEU A 516 -19.29 28.60 34.48
N GLY A 517 -19.34 27.32 34.87
CA GLY A 517 -19.95 26.26 34.06
C GLY A 517 -21.41 26.55 33.72
N LEU A 518 -22.20 27.04 34.68
CA LEU A 518 -23.59 27.47 34.45
C LEU A 518 -23.68 28.58 33.40
N LYS A 519 -22.84 29.60 33.49
CA LYS A 519 -22.78 30.68 32.49
C LYS A 519 -22.51 30.14 31.08
N TYR A 520 -21.62 29.16 30.96
CA TYR A 520 -21.25 28.56 29.68
C TYR A 520 -22.36 27.69 29.09
N ILE A 521 -23.02 26.86 29.90
CA ILE A 521 -24.15 26.07 29.42
C ILE A 521 -25.36 26.94 29.09
N ASP A 522 -25.58 28.05 29.81
CA ASP A 522 -26.63 29.01 29.48
C ASP A 522 -26.41 29.66 28.11
N LYS A 523 -25.16 30.07 27.81
CA LYS A 523 -24.82 30.55 26.46
C LYS A 523 -25.00 29.47 25.40
N SER A 524 -24.57 28.24 25.68
CA SER A 524 -24.72 27.10 24.78
C SER A 524 -26.20 26.84 24.45
N ILE A 525 -27.07 26.84 25.46
CA ILE A 525 -28.52 26.70 25.31
C ILE A 525 -29.11 27.88 24.52
N ALA A 526 -28.70 29.12 24.79
CA ALA A 526 -29.20 30.30 24.06
C ALA A 526 -28.83 30.27 22.57
N LEU A 527 -27.64 29.78 22.23
CA LEU A 527 -27.22 29.56 20.85
C LEU A 527 -27.99 28.41 20.20
N TRP A 528 -28.21 27.32 20.94
CA TRP A 528 -28.95 26.17 20.45
C TRP A 528 -30.43 26.43 20.28
N ALA A 529 -31.08 27.24 21.13
CA ALA A 529 -32.52 27.51 21.09
C ALA A 529 -33.02 28.14 19.78
N LYS A 530 -32.11 28.50 18.87
CA LYS A 530 -32.40 28.80 17.45
C LYS A 530 -32.74 27.55 16.62
N SER A 531 -32.61 26.35 17.19
CA SER A 531 -32.90 25.01 16.69
C SER A 531 -33.57 24.19 17.80
N GLU A 532 -34.51 23.30 17.47
CA GLU A 532 -35.37 22.59 18.44
C GLU A 532 -34.58 21.90 19.58
N GLY A 533 -35.12 21.90 20.81
CA GLY A 533 -34.40 21.70 22.08
C GLY A 533 -33.47 20.47 22.20
N SER A 534 -32.33 20.64 22.90
CA SER A 534 -31.32 19.59 23.11
C SER A 534 -31.36 19.01 24.52
N ALA A 535 -31.77 17.74 24.63
CA ALA A 535 -31.78 16.99 25.88
C ALA A 535 -30.40 16.96 26.57
N GLY A 536 -29.31 16.89 25.79
CA GLY A 536 -27.95 16.84 26.34
C GLY A 536 -27.51 18.14 27.01
N LEU A 537 -27.93 19.30 26.48
CA LEU A 537 -27.59 20.59 27.10
C LEU A 537 -28.33 20.79 28.42
N LEU A 538 -29.60 20.37 28.47
CA LEU A 538 -30.38 20.40 29.70
C LEU A 538 -29.80 19.46 30.75
N ASP A 539 -29.31 18.28 30.36
CA ASP A 539 -28.64 17.34 31.27
C ASP A 539 -27.36 17.94 31.88
N THR A 540 -26.51 18.59 31.09
CA THR A 540 -25.33 19.31 31.62
C THR A 540 -25.72 20.37 32.64
N LYS A 541 -26.75 21.18 32.32
CA LYS A 541 -27.22 22.24 33.23
C LYS A 541 -27.81 21.66 34.51
N ALA A 542 -28.62 20.60 34.40
CA ALA A 542 -29.20 19.91 35.55
C ALA A 542 -28.10 19.35 36.47
N ASN A 543 -27.07 18.72 35.91
CA ASN A 543 -25.94 18.19 36.67
C ASN A 543 -25.15 19.28 37.41
N LEU A 544 -24.89 20.43 36.77
CA LEU A 544 -24.26 21.58 37.42
C LEU A 544 -25.11 22.13 38.58
N LEU A 545 -26.41 22.34 38.35
CA LEU A 545 -27.33 22.81 39.38
C LEU A 545 -27.40 21.86 40.56
N TYR A 546 -27.46 20.55 40.30
CA TYR A 546 -27.49 19.51 41.31
C TYR A 546 -26.19 19.53 42.15
N LYS A 547 -25.03 19.62 41.50
CA LYS A 547 -23.73 19.71 42.19
C LYS A 547 -23.57 21.00 43.00
N LEU A 548 -24.29 22.06 42.64
CA LEU A 548 -24.39 23.32 43.38
C LEU A 548 -25.45 23.29 44.51
N GLY A 549 -26.19 22.20 44.68
CA GLY A 549 -27.24 22.04 45.69
C GLY A 549 -28.61 22.63 45.29
N ARG A 550 -28.78 23.06 44.04
CA ARG A 550 -30.05 23.57 43.47
C ARG A 550 -30.91 22.41 42.97
N ASN A 551 -31.26 21.51 43.90
CA ASN A 551 -31.78 20.18 43.57
C ASN A 551 -33.14 20.21 42.86
N GLU A 552 -34.07 21.06 43.29
CA GLU A 552 -35.40 21.14 42.70
C GLU A 552 -35.33 21.59 41.23
N GLU A 553 -34.55 22.63 40.96
CA GLU A 553 -34.31 23.14 39.59
C GLU A 553 -33.63 22.10 38.71
N ALA A 554 -32.64 21.40 39.26
CA ALA A 554 -31.93 20.32 38.56
C ALA A 554 -32.89 19.18 38.16
N ILE A 555 -33.71 18.72 39.09
CA ILE A 555 -34.67 17.62 38.84
C ILE A 555 -35.70 18.02 37.78
N LEU A 556 -36.20 19.26 37.82
CA LEU A 556 -37.15 19.76 36.82
C LEU A 556 -36.52 19.76 35.41
N LEU A 557 -35.30 20.29 35.27
CA LEU A 557 -34.59 20.29 33.99
C LEU A 557 -34.24 18.87 33.52
N GLN A 558 -33.86 17.98 34.42
CA GLN A 558 -33.55 16.60 34.05
C GLN A 558 -34.80 15.84 33.58
N LYS A 559 -35.96 16.07 34.22
CA LYS A 559 -37.24 15.55 33.73
C LYS A 559 -37.54 16.05 32.32
N GLN A 560 -37.31 17.33 32.04
CA GLN A 560 -37.46 17.89 30.70
C GLN A 560 -36.50 17.22 29.70
N ALA A 561 -35.24 17.00 30.07
CA ALA A 561 -34.27 16.30 29.23
C ALA A 561 -34.73 14.88 28.87
N VAL A 562 -35.24 14.12 29.85
CA VAL A 562 -35.82 12.78 29.64
C VAL A 562 -37.06 12.83 28.75
N LEU A 563 -37.91 13.84 28.88
CA LEU A 563 -39.08 14.02 28.01
C LEU A 563 -38.68 14.30 26.55
N ILE A 564 -37.64 15.09 26.33
CA ILE A 564 -37.11 15.38 24.99
C ILE A 564 -36.49 14.13 24.36
N ASN A 565 -35.78 13.30 25.15
CA ASN A 565 -35.17 12.07 24.66
C ASN A 565 -35.46 10.87 25.61
N PRO A 566 -36.67 10.28 25.52
CA PRO A 566 -37.10 9.21 26.42
C PRO A 566 -36.38 7.88 26.18
N ALA A 567 -35.71 7.71 25.04
CA ALA A 567 -34.93 6.51 24.75
C ALA A 567 -33.57 6.50 25.47
N SER A 568 -33.08 7.65 25.94
CA SER A 568 -31.77 7.75 26.56
C SER A 568 -31.72 7.12 27.96
N LYS A 569 -31.01 5.99 28.07
CA LYS A 569 -30.74 5.33 29.36
C LYS A 569 -29.89 6.21 30.29
N GLY A 570 -28.98 7.00 29.74
CA GLY A 570 -28.11 7.91 30.50
C GLY A 570 -28.92 8.98 31.24
N LEU A 571 -29.83 9.66 30.53
CA LEU A 571 -30.67 10.72 31.11
C LEU A 571 -31.58 10.19 32.22
N LYS A 572 -32.16 9.00 32.01
CA LYS A 572 -32.99 8.31 33.01
C LYS A 572 -32.18 7.96 34.26
N LYS A 573 -30.98 7.40 34.09
CA LYS A 573 -30.07 7.09 35.20
C LYS A 573 -29.66 8.33 35.98
N THR A 574 -29.36 9.44 35.31
CA THR A 574 -29.07 10.72 35.96
C THR A 574 -30.28 11.20 36.78
N LEU A 575 -31.50 11.12 36.24
CA LEU A 575 -32.72 11.49 36.95
C LEU A 575 -32.96 10.62 38.20
N GLU A 576 -32.81 9.30 38.06
CA GLU A 576 -32.95 8.34 39.17
C GLU A 576 -31.98 8.66 40.31
N LYS A 577 -30.72 8.96 39.99
CA LYS A 577 -29.72 9.40 40.97
C LYS A 577 -30.13 10.70 41.66
N MET A 578 -30.56 11.71 40.93
CA MET A 578 -30.99 13.00 41.51
C MET A 578 -32.18 12.81 42.46
N LEU A 579 -33.18 12.01 42.06
CA LEU A 579 -34.35 11.68 42.89
C LEU A 579 -33.97 10.89 44.16
N SER A 580 -32.97 10.03 44.05
CA SER A 580 -32.45 9.21 45.15
C SER A 580 -31.39 9.93 46.00
N LYS A 581 -31.15 11.23 45.73
CA LYS A 581 -30.13 12.05 46.40
C LYS A 581 -28.69 11.50 46.27
N GLU A 582 -28.40 10.81 45.17
CA GLU A 582 -27.09 10.25 44.87
C GLU A 582 -26.24 11.18 43.97
N LYS A 583 -24.91 11.08 44.10
CA LYS A 583 -23.97 11.82 43.23
C LYS A 583 -24.13 11.44 41.76
N THR A 584 -24.16 12.45 40.88
CA THR A 584 -24.26 12.25 39.43
C THR A 584 -22.92 12.26 38.70
N TRP A 585 -21.85 12.75 39.34
CA TRP A 585 -20.48 12.75 38.84
C TRP A 585 -19.69 11.52 39.31
N GLU A 586 -18.67 11.15 38.56
CA GLU A 586 -17.79 10.01 38.89
C GLU A 586 -16.59 10.45 39.72
N PHE A 587 -15.99 11.60 39.39
CA PHE A 587 -14.76 12.05 40.03
C PHE A 587 -15.05 12.87 41.30
N GLY A 588 -14.77 12.27 42.45
CA GLY A 588 -14.88 12.89 43.78
C GLY A 588 -13.57 13.54 44.22
N ALA A 589 -13.64 14.74 44.79
CA ALA A 589 -12.56 15.29 45.59
C ALA A 589 -12.16 14.25 46.64
N ASN A 590 -10.97 13.65 46.47
CA ASN A 590 -10.27 12.98 47.55
C ASN A 590 -11.02 11.83 48.24
N GLU A 591 -11.30 10.73 47.54
CA GLU A 591 -11.46 9.45 48.25
C GLU A 591 -10.12 8.97 48.88
N ASN A 592 -9.01 9.73 48.75
CA ASN A 592 -7.72 9.48 49.39
C ASN A 592 -6.98 10.69 50.01
N ARG A 593 -7.55 11.90 50.13
CA ARG A 593 -6.94 12.93 51.00
C ARG A 593 -7.53 12.80 52.39
N LYS A 594 -6.87 11.99 53.22
CA LYS A 594 -6.85 12.24 54.66
C LYS A 594 -6.54 13.72 54.85
N VAL A 595 -7.44 14.42 55.55
CA VAL A 595 -7.15 15.70 56.19
C VAL A 595 -5.78 15.57 56.85
N LYS A 596 -4.82 16.38 56.39
CA LYS A 596 -3.56 16.63 57.09
C LYS A 596 -3.51 18.11 57.40
#